data_AF-A0A662J9Y6-F1
#
_entry.id   AF-A0A662J9Y6-F1
#
_cell.length_a   1.000
_cell.length_b   1.000
_cell.length_c   1.000
_cell.angle_alpha   90.00
_cell.angle_beta   90.00
_cell.angle_gamma   90.00
#
_symmetry.space_group_name_H-M   'P 1'
#
loop_
_entity.id
_entity.type
_entity.pdbx_description
1 polymer ?
#
loop_
_entity_poly.entity_id
_entity_poly.type
_entity_poly.pdbx_seq_one_letter_code
_entity_poly.pdbx_strand_id
1 'polypeptide(L)'
;MSELVESVKISVDGIKLVKRASAQKFFENIVNRSLEDRFRLLLKLLFVRVFFGQTFNALYSLFTLILLIIGGYLVYLGYTTIGSVIAFSGAAYNIYEPITNMA
;
A
#
# COMPACT_ATOMS: atom_id res chain seq x y z
N MET A 1 -14.62 30.29 -10.25
CA MET A 1 -14.62 29.60 -11.56
C MET A 1 -13.64 30.17 -12.59
N SER A 2 -12.87 31.23 -12.27
CA SER A 2 -11.97 31.91 -13.22
C SER A 2 -10.58 31.28 -13.36
N GLU A 3 -9.95 30.87 -12.25
CA GLU A 3 -8.52 30.49 -12.25
C GLU A 3 -8.23 29.16 -12.97
N LEU A 4 -9.12 28.18 -12.89
CA LEU A 4 -8.96 26.91 -13.61
C LEU A 4 -9.07 27.08 -15.13
N VAL A 5 -9.98 27.94 -15.58
CA VAL A 5 -10.14 28.23 -17.02
C VAL A 5 -8.93 28.98 -17.54
N GLU A 6 -8.39 29.90 -16.75
CA GLU A 6 -7.19 30.67 -17.08
C GLU A 6 -5.92 29.81 -17.10
N SER A 7 -5.75 28.92 -16.12
CA SER A 7 -4.69 27.89 -16.07
C SER A 7 -4.71 26.96 -17.29
N VAL A 8 -5.89 26.48 -17.66
CA VAL A 8 -6.06 25.60 -18.83
C VAL A 8 -5.78 26.37 -20.12
N LYS A 9 -6.21 27.64 -20.22
CA LYS A 9 -5.98 28.47 -21.40
C LYS A 9 -4.50 28.80 -21.60
N ILE A 10 -3.78 29.15 -20.54
CA ILE A 10 -2.32 29.37 -20.56
C ILE A 10 -1.59 28.10 -21.00
N SER A 11 -2.03 26.93 -20.53
CA SER A 11 -1.44 25.64 -20.93
C SER A 11 -1.66 25.34 -22.42
N VAL A 12 -2.86 25.61 -22.94
CA VAL A 12 -3.22 25.39 -24.35
C VAL A 12 -2.48 26.35 -25.29
N ASP A 13 -2.34 27.62 -24.91
CA ASP A 13 -1.60 28.60 -25.71
C ASP A 13 -0.08 28.36 -25.65
N GLY A 14 0.44 27.89 -24.52
CA GLY A 14 1.82 27.42 -24.38
C GLY A 14 2.15 26.26 -25.30
N ILE A 15 1.23 25.31 -25.48
CA ILE A 15 1.41 24.17 -26.41
C ILE A 15 1.57 24.65 -27.87
N LYS A 16 0.82 25.66 -28.30
CA LYS A 16 0.97 26.23 -29.67
C LYS A 16 2.31 26.94 -29.86
N LEU A 17 2.81 27.63 -28.84
CA LEU A 17 4.11 28.30 -28.83
C LEU A 17 5.26 27.28 -28.88
N VAL A 18 5.18 26.20 -28.11
CA VAL A 18 6.15 25.09 -28.10
C VAL A 18 6.21 24.37 -29.45
N LYS A 19 5.05 24.16 -30.09
CA LYS A 19 4.98 23.60 -31.45
C LYS A 19 5.64 24.50 -32.50
N ARG A 20 5.52 25.83 -32.37
CA ARG A 20 6.14 26.80 -33.28
C ARG A 20 7.64 26.96 -33.06
N ALA A 21 8.12 26.77 -31.83
CA ALA A 21 9.52 26.95 -31.46
C ALA A 21 10.42 25.73 -31.71
N SER A 22 9.98 24.71 -32.46
CA SER A 22 10.65 23.41 -32.67
C SER A 22 11.08 22.66 -31.39
N ALA A 23 10.57 23.11 -30.23
CA ALA A 23 10.91 22.63 -28.90
C ALA A 23 10.08 21.42 -28.46
N GLN A 24 9.33 20.79 -29.38
CA GLN A 24 8.46 19.66 -29.07
C GLN A 24 9.24 18.51 -28.40
N LYS A 25 10.42 18.15 -28.94
CA LYS A 25 11.30 17.13 -28.34
C LYS A 25 11.84 17.54 -26.96
N PHE A 26 12.08 18.83 -26.74
CA PHE A 26 12.54 19.35 -25.45
C PHE A 26 11.44 19.23 -24.39
N PHE A 27 10.20 19.55 -24.76
CA PHE A 27 9.05 19.43 -23.87
C PHE A 27 8.67 17.97 -23.60
N GLU A 28 8.68 17.10 -24.61
CA GLU A 28 8.50 15.66 -24.45
C GLU A 28 9.53 15.08 -23.46
N ASN A 29 10.80 15.49 -23.54
CA ASN A 29 11.83 15.07 -22.60
C ASN A 29 11.59 15.58 -21.17
N ILE A 30 11.12 16.81 -20.99
CA ILE A 30 10.79 17.36 -19.66
C ILE A 30 9.59 16.62 -19.05
N VAL A 31 8.54 16.39 -19.85
CA VAL A 31 7.34 15.68 -19.40
C VAL A 31 7.69 14.22 -19.08
N ASN A 32 8.45 13.53 -19.93
CA ASN A 32 8.88 12.16 -19.67
C ASN A 32 9.71 12.05 -18.40
N ARG A 33 10.67 12.96 -18.17
CA ARG A 33 11.44 12.99 -16.92
C ARG A 33 10.54 13.23 -15.70
N SER A 34 9.64 14.21 -15.79
CA SER A 34 8.72 14.49 -14.67
C SER A 34 7.76 13.33 -14.40
N LEU A 35 7.34 12.59 -15.42
CA LEU A 35 6.52 11.39 -15.25
C LEU A 35 7.35 10.26 -14.63
N GLU A 36 8.58 10.04 -15.11
CA GLU A 36 9.48 9.01 -14.59
C GLU A 36 9.78 9.22 -13.09
N ASP A 37 10.04 10.45 -12.68
CA ASP A 37 10.28 10.79 -11.27
C ASP A 37 9.07 10.49 -10.39
N ARG A 38 7.86 10.87 -10.85
CA ARG A 38 6.61 10.57 -10.15
C ARG A 38 6.33 9.07 -10.12
N PHE A 39 6.59 8.36 -11.21
CA PHE A 39 6.39 6.91 -11.30
C PHE A 39 7.34 6.18 -10.35
N ARG A 40 8.59 6.63 -10.25
CA ARG A 40 9.59 6.08 -9.32
C ARG A 40 9.17 6.30 -7.86
N LEU A 41 8.58 7.45 -7.53
CA LEU A 41 8.02 7.70 -6.19
C LEU A 41 6.82 6.79 -5.89
N LEU A 42 5.88 6.65 -6.84
CA LEU A 42 4.74 5.75 -6.69
C LEU A 42 5.16 4.29 -6.53
N LEU A 43 6.15 3.83 -7.30
CA LEU A 43 6.70 2.49 -7.16
C LEU A 43 7.33 2.26 -5.79
N LYS A 44 8.06 3.24 -5.24
CA LYS A 44 8.59 3.14 -3.88
C LYS A 44 7.48 3.05 -2.84
N LEU A 45 6.44 3.86 -2.95
CA LEU A 45 5.29 3.83 -2.03
C LEU A 45 4.54 2.50 -2.13
N LEU A 46 4.29 2.01 -3.33
CA LEU A 46 3.66 0.71 -3.57
C LEU A 46 4.50 -0.43 -3.02
N PHE A 47 5.82 -0.39 -3.24
CA PHE A 47 6.74 -1.38 -2.70
C PHE A 47 6.68 -1.43 -1.18
N VAL A 48 6.74 -0.27 -0.52
CA VAL A 48 6.63 -0.18 0.95
C VAL A 48 5.29 -0.75 1.41
N ARG A 49 4.17 -0.37 0.77
CA ARG A 49 2.84 -0.86 1.14
C ARG A 49 2.71 -2.37 0.98
N VAL A 50 3.13 -2.91 -0.16
CA VAL A 50 3.07 -4.35 -0.44
C VAL A 50 3.99 -5.11 0.51
N PHE A 51 5.20 -4.60 0.76
CA PHE A 51 6.14 -5.20 1.69
C PHE A 51 5.55 -5.32 3.09
N PHE A 52 5.05 -4.21 3.66
CA PHE A 52 4.44 -4.24 4.98
C PHE A 52 3.22 -5.16 5.03
N GLY A 53 2.32 -5.09 4.04
CA GLY A 53 1.16 -5.97 3.97
C GLY A 53 1.55 -7.46 3.98
N GLN A 54 2.50 -7.86 3.13
CA GLN A 54 2.96 -9.25 3.07
C GLN A 54 3.70 -9.67 4.35
N THR A 55 4.52 -8.80 4.94
CA THR A 55 5.23 -9.09 6.20
C THR A 55 4.26 -9.28 7.37
N PHE A 56 3.25 -8.42 7.52
CA PHE A 56 2.24 -8.56 8.56
C PHE A 56 1.44 -9.87 8.41
N ASN A 57 1.08 -10.24 7.18
CA ASN A 57 0.39 -11.52 6.90
C ASN A 57 1.25 -12.73 7.30
N ALA A 58 2.54 -12.70 6.98
CA ALA A 58 3.47 -13.77 7.35
C ALA A 58 3.64 -13.86 8.88
N LEU A 59 3.78 -12.73 9.57
CA LEU A 59 3.88 -12.68 11.03
C LEU A 59 2.63 -13.23 11.71
N TYR A 60 1.45 -12.84 11.24
CA TYR A 60 0.18 -13.35 11.77
C TYR A 60 0.05 -14.86 11.59
N SER A 61 0.46 -15.38 10.42
CA SER A 61 0.43 -16.82 10.15
C SER A 61 1.37 -17.60 11.09
N LEU A 62 2.58 -17.09 11.31
CA LEU A 62 3.52 -17.68 12.27
C LEU A 62 2.99 -17.63 13.71
N PHE A 63 2.42 -16.49 14.11
CA PHE A 63 1.83 -16.32 15.43
C PHE A 63 0.67 -17.30 15.67
N THR A 64 -0.20 -17.47 14.68
CA THR A 64 -1.32 -18.43 14.72
C THR A 64 -0.82 -19.87 14.86
N LEU A 65 0.25 -20.22 14.14
CA LEU A 65 0.85 -21.55 14.23
C LEU A 65 1.46 -21.81 15.62
N ILE A 66 2.16 -20.82 16.19
CA ILE A 66 2.69 -20.89 17.55
C ILE A 66 1.55 -21.05 18.56
N LEU A 67 0.45 -20.30 18.39
CA LEU A 67 -0.73 -20.41 19.25
C LEU A 67 -1.39 -21.78 19.18
N LEU A 68 -1.46 -22.39 18.01
CA LEU A 68 -1.96 -23.75 17.85
C LEU A 68 -1.09 -24.78 18.57
N ILE A 69 0.24 -24.64 18.48
CA ILE A 69 1.17 -25.55 19.16
C ILE A 69 1.05 -25.41 20.68
N ILE A 70 1.13 -24.18 21.21
CA ILE A 70 1.07 -23.91 22.65
C ILE A 70 -0.33 -24.24 23.19
N GLY A 71 -1.38 -23.81 22.49
CA GLY A 71 -2.77 -24.08 22.85
C GLY A 71 -3.07 -25.58 22.84
N GLY A 72 -2.62 -26.30 21.81
CA GLY A 72 -2.75 -27.76 21.75
C GLY A 72 -2.03 -28.47 22.91
N TYR A 73 -0.84 -27.99 23.28
CA TYR A 73 -0.10 -28.51 24.44
C TYR A 73 -0.82 -28.25 25.77
N LEU A 74 -1.40 -27.05 25.95
CA LEU A 74 -2.20 -26.72 27.14
C LEU A 74 -3.48 -27.53 27.23
N VAL A 75 -4.12 -27.85 26.10
CA VAL A 75 -5.28 -28.75 26.05
C VAL A 75 -4.89 -30.15 26.46
N TYR A 76 -3.76 -30.65 25.94
CA TYR A 76 -3.25 -31.98 26.30
C TYR A 76 -3.00 -32.12 27.81
N LEU A 77 -2.50 -31.06 28.46
CA LEU A 77 -2.29 -31.03 29.91
C LEU A 77 -3.59 -30.82 30.72
N GLY A 78 -4.73 -30.59 30.07
CA GLY A 78 -6.02 -30.36 30.73
C GLY A 78 -6.20 -28.97 31.33
N TYR A 79 -5.29 -28.02 31.07
CA TYR A 79 -5.39 -26.64 31.58
C TYR A 79 -6.43 -25.80 30.84
N THR A 80 -6.78 -26.20 29.61
CA THR A 80 -7.72 -25.45 28.77
C THR A 80 -8.50 -26.39 27.86
N THR A 81 -9.53 -25.87 27.20
CA THR A 81 -10.37 -26.63 26.25
C THR A 81 -10.00 -26.30 24.82
N ILE A 82 -10.35 -27.16 23.88
CA ILE A 82 -10.20 -26.87 22.43
C ILE A 82 -10.98 -25.59 22.07
N GLY A 83 -12.18 -25.40 22.66
CA GLY A 83 -13.02 -24.22 22.42
C GLY A 83 -12.36 -22.91 22.82
N SER A 84 -11.62 -22.88 23.94
CA SER A 84 -10.90 -21.67 24.38
C SER A 84 -9.71 -21.32 23.47
N VAL A 85 -9.02 -22.31 22.91
CA VAL A 85 -7.95 -22.07 21.92
C VAL A 85 -8.51 -21.48 20.62
N ILE A 86 -9.66 -21.98 20.17
CA ILE A 86 -10.36 -21.45 18.98
C ILE A 86 -10.82 -20.00 19.25
N ALA A 87 -11.47 -19.75 20.38
CA ALA A 87 -11.93 -18.42 20.76
C ALA A 87 -10.77 -17.42 20.88
N PHE A 88 -9.64 -17.83 21.44
CA PHE A 88 -8.45 -16.99 21.55
C PHE A 88 -7.85 -16.67 20.17
N SER A 89 -7.77 -17.66 19.28
CA SER A 89 -7.32 -17.45 17.89
C SER A 89 -8.24 -16.48 17.15
N GLY A 90 -9.56 -16.59 17.35
CA GLY A 90 -10.53 -15.64 16.80
C GLY A 90 -10.38 -14.22 17.36
N ALA A 91 -10.12 -14.09 18.66
CA ALA A 91 -9.84 -12.79 19.28
C ALA A 91 -8.55 -12.16 18.73
N ALA A 92 -7.50 -12.97 18.50
CA ALA A 92 -6.27 -12.50 17.89
C ALA A 92 -6.49 -12.01 16.44
N TYR A 93 -7.34 -12.70 15.67
CA TYR A 93 -7.73 -12.26 14.32
C TYR A 93 -8.42 -10.89 14.33
N ASN A 94 -9.36 -10.69 15.26
CA ASN A 94 -10.08 -9.41 15.39
C ASN A 94 -9.18 -8.21 15.74
N ILE A 95 -7.99 -8.47 16.29
CA ILE A 95 -6.97 -7.43 16.53
C ILE A 95 -6.12 -7.22 15.29
N TYR A 96 -5.79 -8.29 14.57
CA TYR A 96 -4.96 -8.25 13.37
C TYR A 96 -5.66 -7.55 12.19
N GLU A 97 -6.93 -7.83 11.93
CA GLU A 97 -7.71 -7.25 10.82
C GLU A 97 -7.64 -5.71 10.78
N PRO A 98 -7.96 -4.97 11.87
CA PRO A 98 -7.90 -3.50 11.85
C PRO A 98 -6.47 -2.98 11.67
N ILE A 99 -5.46 -3.65 12.22
CA ILE A 99 -4.05 -3.25 12.04
C ILE A 99 -3.66 -3.34 10.56
N THR A 100 -4.10 -4.38 9.85
CA THR A 100 -3.84 -4.52 8.41
C THR A 100 -4.65 -3.57 7.54
N ASN A 101 -5.86 -3.19 7.97
CA ASN A 101 -6.71 -2.26 7.22
C ASN A 101 -6.32 -0.78 7.45
N MET A 102 -5.53 -0.48 8.49
CA MET A 102 -5.00 0.85 8.76
C MET A 102 -3.65 1.14 8.05
N ALA A 103 -3.01 0.14 7.45
CA ALA A 103 -1.73 0.23 6.73
C ALA A 103 -1.90 0.37 5.20
#